data_AF-A0A8F1WMT4-F1
#
_entry.id   AF-A0A8F1WMT4-F1
#
_cell.length_a   1.000
_cell.length_b   1.000
_cell.length_c   1.000
_cell.angle_alpha   90.00
_cell.angle_beta   90.00
_cell.angle_gamma   90.00
#
_symmetry.space_group_name_H-M   'P 1'
#
loop_
_entity.id
_entity.type
_entity.pdbx_description
1 polymer ?
#
loop_
_entity_poly.entity_id
_entity_poly.type
_entity_poly.pdbx_seq_one_letter_code
_entity_poly.pdbx_strand_id
1 'polypeptide(L)'
;MRQRISVNDLRLGMFLDGMDASWEKTPFLTDRFLIKSEEQINKLKHASILHVFIDTERSKVLEGKTDVSKEIDKIKFLKKEEILDSPGPVEMDEAVLFKKGTGQLNADGLPYTKEDLNKFYNEFNNYTHIDKTTLVVGTYINFPLYVKRDLQILQLVIFKNKEIAVTDEMIAIEGDFMIHSNDKLKYKGYLTELMNIKTSNGSSEIIRNRVVKENSKLLMEELLADPRSGEKIKECQQNIDAIISTMQGNNSLTNGLFTINKSDYYTYTHCVNVSVLAVGLAISLGMNKQSEIFALAMGAMLHDIGKCKIPPSILNKPTKLTEDEFRIMKSHVLIGKKLLSVHPNISKETLHSLTEHHEKMTGKGYPYGLSAEELHFAGKVVAMADVYDALTTARPYKKAFGSFEALSIIRSQIDDYDKEIFLSFVKMLGN
;
A
#
# COMPACT_ATOMS: atom_id res chain seq x y z
N MET A 1 -33.41 -19.21 -5.63
CA MET A 1 -32.89 -19.65 -6.94
C MET A 1 -31.97 -18.56 -7.47
N ARG A 2 -30.86 -18.92 -8.13
CA ARG A 2 -29.87 -17.92 -8.59
C ARG A 2 -30.31 -17.26 -9.91
N GLN A 3 -30.52 -15.95 -9.90
CA GLN A 3 -30.94 -15.15 -11.07
C GLN A 3 -29.91 -14.05 -11.37
N ARG A 4 -29.59 -13.81 -12.65
CA ARG A 4 -28.77 -12.67 -13.09
C ARG A 4 -29.68 -11.48 -13.42
N ILE A 5 -29.34 -10.29 -12.91
CA ILE A 5 -30.06 -9.02 -13.14
C ILE A 5 -29.07 -7.88 -13.39
N SER A 6 -29.52 -6.72 -13.89
CA SER A 6 -28.65 -5.54 -13.98
C SER A 6 -28.36 -4.98 -12.58
N VAL A 7 -27.21 -4.33 -12.41
CA VAL A 7 -26.92 -3.54 -11.20
C VAL A 7 -27.95 -2.42 -10.98
N ASN A 8 -28.66 -2.00 -12.03
CA ASN A 8 -29.70 -0.98 -11.98
C ASN A 8 -31.03 -1.51 -11.42
N ASP A 9 -31.28 -2.82 -11.51
CA ASP A 9 -32.51 -3.47 -11.03
C ASP A 9 -32.45 -3.81 -9.53
N LEU A 10 -31.29 -3.60 -8.90
CA LEU A 10 -31.06 -3.85 -7.48
C LEU A 10 -31.98 -3.02 -6.57
N ARG A 11 -32.50 -3.68 -5.52
CA ARG A 11 -33.37 -3.08 -4.50
C ARG A 11 -32.96 -3.54 -3.09
N LEU A 12 -33.36 -2.75 -2.09
CA LEU A 12 -33.19 -3.10 -0.69
C LEU A 12 -33.84 -4.45 -0.37
N GLY A 13 -33.15 -5.28 0.42
CA GLY A 13 -33.60 -6.62 0.79
C GLY A 13 -33.31 -7.72 -0.23
N MET A 14 -32.70 -7.42 -1.39
CA MET A 14 -32.13 -8.46 -2.27
C MET A 14 -30.89 -9.10 -1.65
N PHE A 15 -30.74 -10.42 -1.82
CA PHE A 15 -29.54 -11.17 -1.40
C PHE A 15 -28.62 -11.38 -2.61
N LEU A 16 -27.45 -10.75 -2.59
CA LEU A 16 -26.41 -10.92 -3.59
C LEU A 16 -25.77 -12.31 -3.44
N ASP A 17 -25.63 -13.06 -4.54
CA ASP A 17 -24.96 -14.36 -4.61
C ASP A 17 -23.97 -14.38 -5.78
N GLY A 18 -23.03 -13.43 -5.78
CA GLY A 18 -22.01 -13.23 -6.80
C GLY A 18 -22.27 -12.05 -7.74
N MET A 19 -21.23 -11.65 -8.46
CA MET A 19 -21.26 -10.56 -9.44
C MET A 19 -20.20 -10.76 -10.53
N ASP A 20 -20.37 -10.08 -11.67
CA ASP A 20 -19.48 -10.16 -12.85
C ASP A 20 -18.11 -9.45 -12.63
N ALA A 21 -17.64 -9.36 -11.38
CA ALA A 21 -16.42 -8.67 -10.98
C ALA A 21 -15.63 -9.45 -9.90
N SER A 22 -14.33 -9.15 -9.77
CA SER A 22 -13.50 -9.61 -8.66
C SER A 22 -13.97 -8.98 -7.35
N TRP A 23 -13.87 -9.70 -6.22
CA TRP A 23 -14.01 -9.08 -4.90
C TRP A 23 -13.04 -7.88 -4.75
N GLU A 24 -11.80 -8.04 -5.25
CA GLU A 24 -10.75 -7.01 -5.34
C GLU A 24 -11.13 -5.73 -6.10
N LYS A 25 -12.08 -5.83 -7.06
CA LYS A 25 -12.59 -4.70 -7.85
C LYS A 25 -13.80 -4.01 -7.22
N THR A 26 -14.30 -4.55 -6.12
CA THR A 26 -15.59 -4.15 -5.54
C THR A 26 -15.34 -3.57 -4.14
N PRO A 27 -16.16 -2.64 -3.66
CA PRO A 27 -16.02 -2.09 -2.31
C PRO A 27 -16.53 -3.04 -1.20
N PHE A 28 -16.55 -4.36 -1.47
CA PHE A 28 -17.05 -5.40 -0.58
C PHE A 28 -16.04 -6.54 -0.49
N LEU A 29 -15.75 -7.03 0.72
CA LEU A 29 -14.81 -8.13 0.95
C LEU A 29 -15.40 -9.52 0.66
N THR A 30 -16.69 -9.60 0.29
CA THR A 30 -17.32 -10.83 -0.23
C THR A 30 -18.19 -10.48 -1.43
N ASP A 31 -18.44 -11.45 -2.30
CA ASP A 31 -19.42 -11.32 -3.38
C ASP A 31 -20.82 -11.83 -3.01
N ARG A 32 -21.07 -12.13 -1.72
CA ARG A 32 -22.35 -12.67 -1.23
C ARG A 32 -22.81 -12.02 0.07
N PHE A 33 -23.87 -11.22 0.02
CA PHE A 33 -24.41 -10.51 1.19
C PHE A 33 -25.85 -10.02 0.94
N LEU A 34 -26.59 -9.76 2.03
CA LEU A 34 -27.89 -9.09 1.96
C LEU A 34 -27.70 -7.58 1.77
N ILE A 35 -28.38 -6.98 0.80
CA ILE A 35 -28.40 -5.54 0.57
C ILE A 35 -29.36 -4.88 1.58
N LYS A 36 -28.82 -3.98 2.41
CA LYS A 36 -29.50 -3.33 3.53
C LYS A 36 -29.59 -1.80 3.39
N SER A 37 -28.80 -1.17 2.52
CA SER A 37 -28.87 0.29 2.28
C SER A 37 -28.64 0.66 0.81
N GLU A 38 -29.17 1.82 0.39
CA GLU A 38 -28.97 2.40 -0.94
C GLU A 38 -27.49 2.72 -1.21
N GLU A 39 -26.73 3.00 -0.15
CA GLU A 39 -25.28 3.18 -0.23
C GLU A 39 -24.59 1.93 -0.81
N GLN A 40 -25.04 0.71 -0.46
CA GLN A 40 -24.50 -0.52 -1.05
C GLN A 40 -24.87 -0.66 -2.53
N ILE A 41 -26.08 -0.26 -2.92
CA ILE A 41 -26.54 -0.28 -4.32
C ILE A 41 -25.72 0.71 -5.15
N ASN A 42 -25.51 1.92 -4.66
CA ASN A 42 -24.69 2.94 -5.30
C ASN A 42 -23.21 2.53 -5.36
N LYS A 43 -22.68 1.90 -4.30
CA LYS A 43 -21.33 1.30 -4.28
C LYS A 43 -21.15 0.18 -5.31
N LEU A 44 -22.19 -0.61 -5.61
CA LEU A 44 -22.18 -1.58 -6.72
C LEU A 44 -22.24 -0.88 -8.09
N LYS A 45 -23.14 0.11 -8.27
CA LYS A 45 -23.27 0.89 -9.52
C LYS A 45 -21.99 1.62 -9.91
N HIS A 46 -21.32 2.27 -8.96
CA HIS A 46 -20.05 2.99 -9.21
C HIS A 46 -18.83 2.08 -9.45
N ALA A 47 -18.91 0.79 -9.09
CA ALA A 47 -17.83 -0.18 -9.32
C ALA A 47 -17.75 -0.71 -10.77
N SER A 48 -18.45 -0.09 -11.72
CA SER A 48 -18.53 -0.50 -13.14
C SER A 48 -19.06 -1.93 -13.36
N ILE A 49 -19.85 -2.43 -12.41
CA ILE A 49 -20.50 -3.75 -12.48
C ILE A 49 -21.75 -3.64 -13.34
N LEU A 50 -21.83 -4.32 -14.48
CA LEU A 50 -23.03 -4.25 -15.34
C LEU A 50 -24.18 -5.16 -14.84
N HIS A 51 -23.82 -6.35 -14.35
CA HIS A 51 -24.78 -7.35 -13.86
C HIS A 51 -24.30 -8.02 -12.57
N VAL A 52 -25.27 -8.48 -11.80
CA VAL A 52 -25.09 -9.19 -10.54
C VAL A 52 -25.95 -10.44 -10.51
N PHE A 53 -25.62 -11.38 -9.62
CA PHE A 53 -26.45 -12.54 -9.32
C PHE A 53 -27.12 -12.34 -7.97
N ILE A 54 -28.42 -12.64 -7.89
CA ILE A 54 -29.18 -12.66 -6.65
C ILE A 54 -29.73 -14.05 -6.37
N ASP A 55 -29.90 -14.40 -5.09
CA ASP A 55 -30.71 -15.55 -4.68
C ASP A 55 -32.14 -15.08 -4.41
N THR A 56 -33.07 -15.46 -5.29
CA THR A 56 -34.48 -15.06 -5.24
C THR A 56 -35.22 -15.61 -4.02
N GLU A 57 -34.75 -16.70 -3.39
CA GLU A 57 -35.40 -17.29 -2.20
C GLU A 57 -35.00 -16.57 -0.91
N ARG A 58 -33.80 -15.98 -0.88
CA ARG A 58 -33.29 -15.15 0.23
C ARG A 58 -33.65 -13.67 0.09
N SER A 59 -34.06 -13.25 -1.10
CA SER A 59 -34.41 -11.86 -1.39
C SER A 59 -35.82 -11.52 -0.91
N LYS A 60 -35.94 -10.46 -0.11
CA LYS A 60 -37.23 -9.88 0.34
C LYS A 60 -37.23 -8.39 0.05
N VAL A 61 -37.61 -8.05 -1.18
CA VAL A 61 -37.60 -6.68 -1.71
C VAL A 61 -38.46 -5.76 -0.85
N LEU A 62 -37.89 -4.62 -0.44
CA LEU A 62 -38.60 -3.51 0.18
C LEU A 62 -38.87 -2.43 -0.87
N GLU A 63 -40.11 -1.94 -0.96
CA GLU A 63 -40.48 -0.89 -1.92
C GLU A 63 -40.32 0.51 -1.30
N GLY A 64 -39.65 1.41 -2.04
CA GLY A 64 -39.43 2.80 -1.66
C GLY A 64 -39.24 3.67 -2.91
N LYS A 65 -39.76 4.90 -2.89
CA LYS A 65 -39.71 5.83 -4.02
C LYS A 65 -38.42 6.64 -4.00
N THR A 66 -37.84 6.87 -5.18
CA THR A 66 -36.75 7.83 -5.41
C THR A 66 -37.27 9.06 -6.16
N ASP A 67 -36.76 10.24 -5.80
CA ASP A 67 -36.80 11.45 -6.60
C ASP A 67 -35.41 12.13 -6.50
N VAL A 68 -34.91 12.68 -7.61
CA VAL A 68 -33.52 13.13 -7.74
C VAL A 68 -33.46 14.36 -8.66
N SER A 69 -33.30 15.55 -8.09
CA SER A 69 -32.84 16.71 -8.85
C SER A 69 -32.15 17.76 -7.97
N LYS A 70 -31.11 18.41 -8.52
CA LYS A 70 -30.30 19.51 -7.94
C LYS A 70 -29.38 19.03 -6.79
N GLU A 71 -28.15 19.51 -6.65
CA GLU A 71 -27.55 20.77 -7.13
C GLU A 71 -26.22 20.57 -7.89
N ILE A 72 -25.99 21.40 -8.92
CA ILE A 72 -24.68 21.68 -9.51
C ILE A 72 -24.64 23.19 -9.79
N ASP A 73 -23.75 23.93 -9.11
CA ASP A 73 -22.97 25.09 -9.61
C ASP A 73 -22.54 26.04 -8.48
N LYS A 74 -21.22 26.22 -8.31
CA LYS A 74 -20.53 27.50 -8.00
C LYS A 74 -19.04 27.31 -7.75
N ILE A 75 -18.21 28.08 -8.47
CA ILE A 75 -17.06 28.89 -7.98
C ILE A 75 -16.40 29.55 -9.20
N LYS A 76 -15.98 30.83 -9.08
CA LYS A 76 -15.16 31.55 -10.07
C LYS A 76 -14.19 32.51 -9.38
N PHE A 77 -12.93 32.46 -9.84
CA PHE A 77 -11.90 33.52 -9.95
C PHE A 77 -11.76 34.65 -8.91
N LEU A 78 -10.48 34.93 -8.58
CA LEU A 78 -9.89 36.28 -8.46
C LEU A 78 -8.39 36.24 -8.83
N LYS A 79 -7.66 37.37 -8.83
CA LYS A 79 -6.29 37.51 -9.40
C LYS A 79 -5.24 38.15 -8.47
N LYS A 80 -4.00 37.65 -8.66
CA LYS A 80 -2.63 38.21 -8.53
C LYS A 80 -2.44 39.71 -8.26
N GLU A 81 -1.44 40.04 -7.43
CA GLU A 81 -0.45 41.12 -7.63
C GLU A 81 0.77 40.92 -6.66
N GLU A 82 1.81 41.75 -6.74
CA GLU A 82 3.24 41.39 -6.53
C GLU A 82 4.06 42.51 -5.80
N ILE A 83 5.39 42.50 -5.56
CA ILE A 83 6.55 41.75 -6.12
C ILE A 83 7.74 41.68 -5.10
N LEU A 84 8.98 41.38 -5.55
CA LEU A 84 10.30 41.31 -4.82
C LEU A 84 10.60 40.01 -4.03
N ASP A 85 11.87 39.56 -3.83
CA ASP A 85 13.15 39.74 -4.57
C ASP A 85 14.24 38.74 -4.06
N SER A 86 15.25 38.47 -4.92
CA SER A 86 16.66 37.98 -4.76
C SER A 86 17.14 37.04 -3.62
N PRO A 87 18.12 36.12 -3.87
CA PRO A 87 19.06 36.12 -5.02
C PRO A 87 19.22 34.78 -5.80
N GLY A 88 19.56 34.90 -7.10
CA GLY A 88 20.42 33.94 -7.83
C GLY A 88 19.82 32.58 -8.27
N PRO A 89 19.28 32.46 -9.50
CA PRO A 89 18.70 31.21 -9.98
C PRO A 89 19.74 30.16 -10.41
N VAL A 90 19.42 28.89 -10.16
CA VAL A 90 19.88 27.76 -11.00
C VAL A 90 18.99 27.72 -12.25
N GLU A 91 19.55 27.45 -13.43
CA GLU A 91 18.77 27.28 -14.66
C GLU A 91 17.86 26.03 -14.57
N MET A 92 16.61 26.25 -14.18
CA MET A 92 15.51 25.33 -14.48
C MET A 92 15.01 25.58 -15.91
N ASP A 93 14.60 24.52 -16.61
CA ASP A 93 14.00 24.66 -17.94
C ASP A 93 12.56 25.17 -17.83
N GLU A 94 12.33 26.42 -18.24
CA GLU A 94 11.00 27.05 -18.20
C GLU A 94 9.97 26.33 -19.11
N ALA A 95 10.40 25.48 -20.05
CA ALA A 95 9.50 24.69 -20.89
C ALA A 95 8.65 23.68 -20.09
N VAL A 96 9.00 23.40 -18.83
CA VAL A 96 8.25 22.50 -17.92
C VAL A 96 6.93 23.13 -17.42
N LEU A 97 6.67 24.43 -17.66
CA LEU A 97 5.48 25.16 -17.18
C LEU A 97 4.15 24.84 -17.92
N PHE A 98 3.64 23.63 -17.65
CA PHE A 98 2.25 23.19 -17.62
C PHE A 98 1.19 23.86 -18.53
N LYS A 99 0.65 23.06 -19.46
CA LYS A 99 -0.81 23.08 -19.74
C LYS A 99 -1.52 22.07 -18.85
N LYS A 100 -2.69 22.43 -18.32
CA LYS A 100 -3.62 21.46 -17.69
C LYS A 100 -4.29 20.59 -18.75
N GLY A 101 -3.61 19.52 -19.16
CA GLY A 101 -4.20 18.43 -19.93
C GLY A 101 -4.94 17.43 -19.03
N THR A 102 -5.99 16.80 -19.55
CA THR A 102 -6.65 15.67 -18.89
C THR A 102 -5.77 14.42 -19.00
N GLY A 103 -5.46 13.76 -17.87
CA GLY A 103 -4.53 12.62 -17.74
C GLY A 103 -4.97 11.31 -18.39
N GLN A 104 -5.28 11.35 -19.70
CA GLN A 104 -5.62 10.22 -20.56
C GLN A 104 -5.08 10.39 -21.99
N LEU A 105 -4.38 11.50 -22.27
CA LEU A 105 -3.90 11.90 -23.60
C LEU A 105 -2.37 12.00 -23.61
N ASN A 106 -1.76 11.62 -24.73
CA ASN A 106 -0.33 11.70 -24.98
C ASN A 106 0.13 13.15 -25.28
N ALA A 107 1.40 13.34 -25.61
CA ALA A 107 1.97 14.66 -25.90
C ALA A 107 1.29 15.39 -27.08
N ASP A 108 0.72 14.65 -28.04
CA ASP A 108 -0.01 15.18 -29.21
C ASP A 108 -1.50 15.46 -28.91
N GLY A 109 -1.97 15.16 -27.70
CA GLY A 109 -3.38 15.28 -27.31
C GLY A 109 -4.27 14.11 -27.76
N LEU A 110 -3.69 12.97 -28.13
CA LEU A 110 -4.40 11.75 -28.57
C LEU A 110 -4.48 10.71 -27.43
N PRO A 111 -5.50 9.85 -27.39
CA PRO A 111 -5.57 8.76 -26.40
C PRO A 111 -4.37 7.81 -26.51
N TYR A 112 -3.76 7.46 -25.38
CA TYR A 112 -2.61 6.56 -25.32
C TYR A 112 -2.89 5.19 -25.96
N THR A 113 -1.96 4.73 -26.81
CA THR A 113 -2.04 3.44 -27.49
C THR A 113 -1.38 2.32 -26.68
N LYS A 114 -1.57 1.08 -27.14
CA LYS A 114 -0.83 -0.08 -26.60
C LYS A 114 0.68 0.00 -26.86
N GLU A 115 1.10 0.70 -27.91
CA GLU A 115 2.52 0.88 -28.25
C GLU A 115 3.16 1.94 -27.34
N ASP A 116 2.45 3.03 -27.03
CA ASP A 116 2.88 4.00 -26.02
C ASP A 116 3.02 3.35 -24.64
N LEU A 117 2.05 2.52 -24.23
CA LEU A 117 2.11 1.75 -22.99
C LEU A 117 3.32 0.81 -22.96
N ASN A 118 3.57 0.05 -24.03
CA ASN A 118 4.73 -0.83 -24.12
C ASN A 118 6.05 -0.05 -24.06
N LYS A 119 6.15 1.08 -24.78
CA LYS A 119 7.32 1.96 -24.77
C LYS A 119 7.57 2.52 -23.37
N PHE A 120 6.54 3.07 -22.74
CA PHE A 120 6.60 3.58 -21.37
C PHE A 120 7.06 2.50 -20.38
N TYR A 121 6.49 1.30 -20.40
CA TYR A 121 6.90 0.25 -19.46
C TYR A 121 8.33 -0.26 -19.70
N ASN A 122 8.80 -0.31 -20.96
CA ASN A 122 10.19 -0.63 -21.27
C ASN A 122 11.18 0.43 -20.72
N GLU A 123 10.79 1.70 -20.72
CA GLU A 123 11.58 2.81 -20.17
C GLU A 123 11.51 2.87 -18.64
N PHE A 124 10.30 2.79 -18.08
CA PHE A 124 9.98 2.82 -16.65
C PHE A 124 10.71 1.75 -15.82
N ASN A 125 10.94 0.56 -16.38
CA ASN A 125 11.71 -0.51 -15.73
C ASN A 125 13.17 -0.12 -15.39
N ASN A 126 13.71 0.96 -15.96
CA ASN A 126 15.05 1.48 -15.66
C ASN A 126 15.05 2.48 -14.49
N TYR A 127 13.91 2.69 -13.83
CA TYR A 127 13.75 3.65 -12.74
C TYR A 127 13.25 2.98 -11.45
N THR A 128 13.66 3.53 -10.30
CA THR A 128 13.27 3.09 -8.96
C THR A 128 12.45 4.19 -8.27
N HIS A 129 11.26 3.86 -7.76
CA HIS A 129 10.45 4.80 -6.96
C HIS A 129 11.14 5.11 -5.63
N ILE A 130 11.25 6.38 -5.27
CA ILE A 130 11.77 6.86 -3.99
C ILE A 130 10.69 7.54 -3.16
N ASP A 131 10.75 7.41 -1.83
CA ASP A 131 9.83 8.16 -0.96
C ASP A 131 10.28 9.63 -0.89
N LYS A 132 9.50 10.53 -1.51
CA LYS A 132 9.85 11.96 -1.61
C LYS A 132 10.01 12.65 -0.25
N THR A 133 9.47 12.10 0.84
CA THR A 133 9.64 12.67 2.18
C THR A 133 11.07 12.48 2.72
N THR A 134 11.87 11.60 2.11
CA THR A 134 13.32 11.48 2.39
C THR A 134 14.14 12.61 1.79
N LEU A 135 13.61 13.37 0.82
CA LEU A 135 14.29 14.54 0.25
C LEU A 135 14.17 15.70 1.24
N VAL A 136 15.18 15.87 2.10
CA VAL A 136 15.21 16.89 3.15
C VAL A 136 15.78 18.20 2.61
N VAL A 137 15.01 19.28 2.67
CA VAL A 137 15.43 20.62 2.20
C VAL A 137 16.74 21.05 2.87
N GLY A 138 17.66 21.61 2.09
CA GLY A 138 18.99 22.03 2.54
C GLY A 138 20.03 20.91 2.63
N THR A 139 19.66 19.65 2.36
CA THR A 139 20.62 18.56 2.12
C THR A 139 21.00 18.46 0.64
N TYR A 140 22.05 17.70 0.31
CA TYR A 140 22.62 17.65 -1.04
C TYR A 140 22.48 16.26 -1.67
N ILE A 141 22.26 16.21 -2.99
CA ILE A 141 22.18 14.98 -3.78
C ILE A 141 23.16 15.01 -4.97
N ASN A 142 23.64 13.82 -5.36
CA ASN A 142 24.61 13.61 -6.46
C ASN A 142 24.10 12.64 -7.56
N PHE A 143 22.77 12.51 -7.64
CA PHE A 143 22.03 11.71 -8.61
C PHE A 143 20.89 12.56 -9.23
N PRO A 144 20.48 12.30 -10.48
CA PRO A 144 19.33 12.97 -11.08
C PRO A 144 18.02 12.53 -10.42
N LEU A 145 17.12 13.49 -10.17
CA LEU A 145 15.73 13.22 -9.82
C LEU A 145 14.84 13.27 -11.07
N TYR A 146 13.86 12.39 -11.09
CA TYR A 146 12.78 12.38 -12.07
C TYR A 146 11.45 12.31 -11.34
N VAL A 147 10.37 12.78 -11.97
CA VAL A 147 9.00 12.60 -11.50
C VAL A 147 8.16 11.96 -12.58
N LYS A 148 7.44 10.91 -12.21
CA LYS A 148 6.43 10.27 -13.04
C LYS A 148 5.10 11.01 -12.92
N ARG A 149 4.47 11.29 -14.05
CA ARG A 149 3.07 11.73 -14.16
C ARG A 149 2.40 10.94 -15.27
N ASP A 150 1.27 10.29 -14.96
CA ASP A 150 0.58 9.36 -15.86
C ASP A 150 1.55 8.37 -16.54
N LEU A 151 1.73 8.48 -17.86
CA LEU A 151 2.65 7.68 -18.69
C LEU A 151 3.81 8.53 -19.23
N GLN A 152 4.34 9.43 -18.40
CA GLN A 152 5.53 10.24 -18.69
C GLN A 152 6.48 10.23 -17.49
N ILE A 153 7.79 10.20 -17.74
CA ILE A 153 8.85 10.36 -16.74
C ILE A 153 9.61 11.63 -17.11
N LEU A 154 9.55 12.63 -16.24
CA LEU A 154 10.16 13.95 -16.47
C LEU A 154 11.39 14.09 -15.59
N GLN A 155 12.56 14.37 -16.19
CA GLN A 155 13.76 14.69 -15.41
C GLN A 155 13.59 16.06 -14.77
N LEU A 156 13.58 16.12 -13.43
CA LEU A 156 13.49 17.37 -12.69
C LEU A 156 14.84 18.09 -12.61
N VAL A 157 15.92 17.32 -12.56
CA VAL A 157 17.26 17.83 -12.19
C VAL A 157 18.30 17.33 -13.18
N ILE A 158 18.84 18.25 -14.00
CA ILE A 158 19.91 17.96 -14.97
C ILE A 158 21.28 18.13 -14.28
N PHE A 159 21.93 17.01 -14.01
CA PHE A 159 23.19 16.97 -13.26
C PHE A 159 24.39 17.41 -14.11
N LYS A 160 24.97 18.58 -13.81
CA LYS A 160 26.18 19.14 -14.47
C LYS A 160 27.45 18.92 -13.61
N ASN A 161 27.67 17.70 -13.09
CA ASN A 161 28.85 17.30 -12.29
C ASN A 161 29.13 18.13 -11.01
N LYS A 162 28.08 18.56 -10.31
CA LYS A 162 28.14 19.15 -8.97
C LYS A 162 26.97 18.66 -8.13
N GLU A 163 27.16 18.57 -6.82
CA GLU A 163 26.09 18.31 -5.86
C GLU A 163 25.01 19.39 -5.92
N ILE A 164 23.76 18.99 -5.67
CA ILE A 164 22.58 19.82 -5.85
C ILE A 164 21.81 19.84 -4.54
N ALA A 165 21.53 21.04 -4.02
CA ALA A 165 20.72 21.20 -2.82
C ALA A 165 19.26 20.84 -3.11
N VAL A 166 18.64 20.07 -2.23
CA VAL A 166 17.19 19.85 -2.22
C VAL A 166 16.52 21.15 -1.76
N THR A 167 15.59 21.66 -2.57
CA THR A 167 14.84 22.89 -2.27
C THR A 167 13.35 22.62 -2.08
N ASP A 168 12.61 23.58 -1.51
CA ASP A 168 11.16 23.49 -1.34
C ASP A 168 10.43 23.36 -2.69
N GLU A 169 10.91 24.05 -3.74
CA GLU A 169 10.35 23.95 -5.10
C GLU A 169 10.43 22.53 -5.65
N MET A 170 11.53 21.81 -5.39
CA MET A 170 11.70 20.42 -5.84
C MET A 170 10.68 19.48 -5.19
N ILE A 171 10.46 19.59 -3.87
CA ILE A 171 9.56 18.70 -3.13
C ILE A 171 8.07 19.07 -3.27
N ALA A 172 7.78 20.33 -3.63
CA ALA A 172 6.44 20.83 -3.93
C ALA A 172 5.85 20.25 -5.24
N ILE A 173 6.68 19.68 -6.11
CA ILE A 173 6.23 19.06 -7.36
C ILE A 173 5.32 17.85 -7.06
N GLU A 174 4.15 17.84 -7.70
CA GLU A 174 3.22 16.69 -7.68
C GLU A 174 3.70 15.55 -8.59
N GLY A 175 3.31 14.31 -8.28
CA GLY A 175 3.70 13.09 -8.99
C GLY A 175 4.66 12.21 -8.19
N ASP A 176 5.02 11.07 -8.77
CA ASP A 176 5.75 10.01 -8.08
C ASP A 176 7.26 10.22 -8.29
N PHE A 177 8.05 10.29 -7.23
CA PHE A 177 9.48 10.62 -7.33
C PHE A 177 10.29 9.36 -7.64
N MET A 178 11.26 9.52 -8.55
CA MET A 178 12.03 8.43 -9.13
C MET A 178 13.52 8.81 -9.17
N ILE A 179 14.37 7.80 -9.08
CA ILE A 179 15.77 7.82 -9.53
C ILE A 179 15.94 6.84 -10.68
N HIS A 180 16.97 7.00 -11.51
CA HIS A 180 17.37 5.94 -12.42
C HIS A 180 18.01 4.80 -11.61
N SER A 181 17.74 3.54 -11.94
CA SER A 181 18.11 2.39 -11.09
C SER A 181 19.62 2.20 -10.94
N ASN A 182 20.43 2.71 -11.88
CA ASN A 182 21.89 2.77 -11.75
C ASN A 182 22.37 3.69 -10.59
N ASP A 183 21.57 4.69 -10.20
CA ASP A 183 21.90 5.63 -9.11
C ASP A 183 21.43 5.12 -7.73
N LYS A 184 20.83 3.93 -7.63
CA LYS A 184 20.31 3.34 -6.38
C LYS A 184 21.36 3.24 -5.26
N LEU A 185 22.63 3.02 -5.62
CA LEU A 185 23.74 3.02 -4.66
C LEU A 185 24.04 4.42 -4.10
N LYS A 186 23.98 5.47 -4.93
CA LYS A 186 24.14 6.86 -4.48
C LYS A 186 23.01 7.30 -3.56
N TYR A 187 21.78 6.90 -3.89
CA TYR A 187 20.61 7.16 -3.05
C TYR A 187 20.73 6.46 -1.69
N LYS A 188 21.20 5.21 -1.63
CA LYS A 188 21.56 4.53 -0.37
C LYS A 188 22.67 5.27 0.41
N GLY A 189 23.63 5.90 -0.28
CA GLY A 189 24.61 6.81 0.32
C GLY A 189 23.95 8.03 0.99
N TYR A 190 23.12 8.76 0.25
CA TYR A 190 22.33 9.90 0.76
C TYR A 190 21.47 9.53 1.97
N LEU A 191 20.74 8.41 1.91
CA LEU A 191 19.98 7.88 3.06
C LEU A 191 20.90 7.61 4.28
N THR A 192 22.13 7.14 4.06
CA THR A 192 23.11 6.93 5.14
C THR A 192 23.58 8.25 5.76
N GLU A 193 23.72 9.31 4.97
CA GLU A 193 24.04 10.65 5.47
C GLU A 193 22.88 11.24 6.29
N LEU A 194 21.64 11.10 5.82
CA LEU A 194 20.44 11.55 6.54
C LEU A 194 20.33 10.94 7.95
N MET A 195 20.71 9.67 8.13
CA MET A 195 20.71 9.02 9.45
C MET A 195 21.63 9.70 10.49
N ASN A 196 22.63 10.44 10.03
CA ASN A 196 23.63 11.10 10.86
C ASN A 196 23.31 12.59 11.15
N ILE A 197 22.25 13.14 10.55
CA ILE A 197 21.85 14.54 10.77
C ILE A 197 21.39 14.77 12.22
N LYS A 198 22.08 15.68 12.91
CA LYS A 198 21.74 16.12 14.26
C LYS A 198 20.99 17.45 14.21
N THR A 199 19.66 17.40 14.28
CA THR A 199 18.84 18.60 14.50
C THR A 199 18.52 18.76 15.98
N SER A 200 18.36 20.01 16.43
CA SER A 200 17.51 20.31 17.59
C SER A 200 16.03 20.02 17.25
N ASN A 201 15.18 19.96 18.28
CA ASN A 201 13.71 19.90 18.16
C ASN A 201 13.12 18.70 17.39
N GLY A 202 13.68 17.49 17.56
CA GLY A 202 13.03 16.21 17.16
C GLY A 202 12.98 15.91 15.65
N SER A 203 13.24 16.86 14.76
CA SER A 203 13.16 16.64 13.31
C SER A 203 14.08 15.53 12.79
N SER A 204 15.24 15.33 13.43
CA SER A 204 16.19 14.23 13.16
C SER A 204 15.58 12.84 13.39
N GLU A 205 14.67 12.70 14.35
CA GLU A 205 13.94 11.46 14.60
C GLU A 205 12.95 11.19 13.46
N ILE A 206 12.16 12.20 13.05
CA ILE A 206 11.25 12.12 11.91
C ILE A 206 12.00 11.76 10.62
N ILE A 207 13.19 12.33 10.39
CA ILE A 207 14.07 11.99 9.26
C ILE A 207 14.52 10.54 9.34
N ARG A 208 15.05 10.09 10.49
CA ARG A 208 15.49 8.69 10.69
C ARG A 208 14.35 7.70 10.49
N ASN A 209 13.13 8.03 10.91
CA ASN A 209 11.95 7.18 10.75
C ASN A 209 11.60 7.00 9.26
N ARG A 210 11.66 8.07 8.45
CA ARG A 210 11.48 7.99 6.99
C ARG A 210 12.58 7.16 6.33
N VAL A 211 13.83 7.35 6.75
CA VAL A 211 14.98 6.63 6.19
C VAL A 211 14.97 5.14 6.53
N VAL A 212 14.62 4.74 7.76
CA VAL A 212 14.47 3.33 8.15
C VAL A 212 13.36 2.66 7.32
N LYS A 213 12.24 3.36 7.09
CA LYS A 213 11.16 2.90 6.22
C LYS A 213 11.62 2.72 4.78
N GLU A 214 12.36 3.68 4.23
CA GLU A 214 12.84 3.63 2.85
C GLU A 214 13.95 2.58 2.63
N ASN A 215 14.89 2.44 3.56
CA ASN A 215 15.89 1.37 3.52
C ASN A 215 15.24 -0.02 3.56
N SER A 216 14.23 -0.20 4.40
CA SER A 216 13.40 -1.43 4.43
C SER A 216 12.69 -1.65 3.09
N LYS A 217 12.19 -0.59 2.45
CA LYS A 217 11.51 -0.62 1.15
C LYS A 217 12.45 -1.11 0.03
N LEU A 218 13.61 -0.46 -0.10
CA LEU A 218 14.64 -0.79 -1.10
C LEU A 218 15.21 -2.20 -0.90
N LEU A 219 15.31 -2.66 0.34
CA LEU A 219 15.75 -4.01 0.68
C LEU A 219 14.69 -5.07 0.38
N MET A 220 13.41 -4.80 0.65
CA MET A 220 12.33 -5.75 0.38
C MET A 220 12.13 -5.97 -1.13
N GLU A 221 12.39 -4.95 -1.94
CA GLU A 221 12.52 -5.08 -3.40
C GLU A 221 13.67 -6.03 -3.80
N GLU A 222 14.86 -5.86 -3.21
CA GLU A 222 16.04 -6.73 -3.44
C GLU A 222 15.78 -8.18 -2.96
N LEU A 223 15.02 -8.39 -1.87
CA LEU A 223 14.61 -9.70 -1.38
C LEU A 223 13.52 -10.37 -2.24
N LEU A 224 12.62 -9.62 -2.85
CA LEU A 224 11.65 -10.18 -3.80
C LEU A 224 12.34 -10.63 -5.10
N ALA A 225 13.45 -10.00 -5.48
CA ALA A 225 14.30 -10.44 -6.58
C ALA A 225 15.12 -11.69 -6.22
N ASP A 226 15.86 -11.68 -5.09
CA ASP A 226 16.56 -12.87 -4.56
C ASP A 226 16.17 -13.21 -3.10
N PRO A 227 15.12 -14.04 -2.91
CA PRO A 227 14.69 -14.49 -1.58
C PRO A 227 15.63 -15.53 -0.94
N ARG A 228 16.72 -15.92 -1.62
CA ARG A 228 17.72 -16.88 -1.13
C ARG A 228 19.01 -16.22 -0.66
N SER A 229 19.18 -14.91 -0.82
CA SER A 229 20.34 -14.21 -0.27
C SER A 229 20.25 -14.14 1.26
N GLY A 230 21.07 -14.96 1.93
CA GLY A 230 21.22 -14.93 3.39
C GLY A 230 21.82 -13.61 3.89
N GLU A 231 22.56 -12.88 3.04
CA GLU A 231 23.03 -11.52 3.31
C GLU A 231 21.85 -10.54 3.37
N LYS A 232 20.96 -10.56 2.38
CA LYS A 232 19.76 -9.71 2.36
C LYS A 232 18.78 -10.03 3.48
N ILE A 233 18.67 -11.31 3.88
CA ILE A 233 17.93 -11.70 5.08
C ILE A 233 18.57 -11.09 6.34
N LYS A 234 19.90 -11.06 6.45
CA LYS A 234 20.61 -10.42 7.58
C LYS A 234 20.46 -8.90 7.59
N GLU A 235 20.51 -8.24 6.43
CA GLU A 235 20.16 -6.81 6.30
C GLU A 235 18.70 -6.56 6.75
N CYS A 236 17.80 -7.52 6.52
CA CYS A 236 16.40 -7.39 6.91
C CYS A 236 16.24 -7.48 8.43
N GLN A 237 16.97 -8.40 9.08
CA GLN A 237 17.04 -8.48 10.55
C GLN A 237 17.50 -7.14 11.14
N GLN A 238 18.53 -6.51 10.57
CA GLN A 238 19.03 -5.21 11.02
C GLN A 238 18.01 -4.06 10.82
N ASN A 239 17.23 -4.08 9.74
CA ASN A 239 16.14 -3.11 9.54
C ASN A 239 14.97 -3.35 10.51
N ILE A 240 14.64 -4.61 10.84
CA ILE A 240 13.64 -4.94 11.86
C ILE A 240 14.06 -4.43 13.24
N ASP A 241 15.32 -4.64 13.64
CA ASP A 241 15.86 -4.09 14.89
C ASP A 241 15.79 -2.56 14.91
N ALA A 242 16.06 -1.89 13.78
CA ALA A 242 15.92 -0.45 13.65
C ALA A 242 14.46 0.04 13.78
N ILE A 243 13.50 -0.64 13.14
CA ILE A 243 12.06 -0.34 13.24
C ILE A 243 11.60 -0.48 14.70
N ILE A 244 11.95 -1.57 15.38
CA ILE A 244 11.51 -1.82 16.77
C ILE A 244 12.17 -0.82 17.73
N SER A 245 13.48 -0.56 17.57
CA SER A 245 14.20 0.42 18.39
C SER A 245 13.60 1.83 18.25
N THR A 246 13.23 2.23 17.02
CA THR A 246 12.49 3.48 16.76
C THR A 246 11.15 3.49 17.49
N MET A 247 10.34 2.45 17.37
CA MET A 247 9.00 2.41 17.98
C MET A 247 9.03 2.35 19.51
N GLN A 248 10.10 1.80 20.11
CA GLN A 248 10.28 1.73 21.56
C GLN A 248 10.90 3.01 22.16
N GLY A 249 11.67 3.78 21.40
CA GLY A 249 12.24 5.05 21.88
C GLY A 249 11.21 6.18 22.01
N ASN A 250 10.04 6.03 21.39
CA ASN A 250 9.13 7.12 21.08
C ASN A 250 7.90 7.16 22.01
N ASN A 251 8.03 7.78 23.18
CA ASN A 251 6.95 7.95 24.16
C ASN A 251 5.79 8.91 23.73
N SER A 252 5.70 9.33 22.46
CA SER A 252 4.77 10.39 22.03
C SER A 252 4.23 10.26 20.61
N LEU A 253 3.20 9.41 20.44
CA LEU A 253 1.97 9.58 19.61
C LEU A 253 2.01 10.16 18.17
N THR A 254 3.17 10.43 17.59
CA THR A 254 3.33 10.90 16.21
C THR A 254 4.36 10.04 15.48
N ASN A 255 4.21 8.72 15.63
CA ASN A 255 5.07 7.71 15.02
C ASN A 255 5.14 7.89 13.50
N GLY A 256 6.19 8.57 13.02
CA GLY A 256 6.37 8.88 11.60
C GLY A 256 6.37 7.66 10.68
N LEU A 257 6.67 6.46 11.21
CA LEU A 257 6.55 5.18 10.51
C LEU A 257 5.09 4.85 10.08
N PHE A 258 4.09 5.24 10.87
CA PHE A 258 2.66 5.13 10.54
C PHE A 258 2.21 6.11 9.43
N THR A 259 3.10 6.96 8.93
CA THR A 259 2.87 7.70 7.68
C THR A 259 2.85 6.70 6.52
N ILE A 260 1.70 6.07 6.30
CA ILE A 260 1.42 5.23 5.13
C ILE A 260 1.34 6.18 3.94
N ASN A 261 2.34 6.10 3.06
CA ASN A 261 2.43 6.98 1.91
C ASN A 261 1.38 6.55 0.89
N LYS A 262 0.37 7.40 0.66
CA LYS A 262 -0.91 7.00 0.04
C LYS A 262 -0.86 6.87 -1.49
N SER A 263 0.28 7.14 -2.13
CA SER A 263 0.40 7.23 -3.59
C SER A 263 0.39 5.88 -4.29
N ASP A 264 1.19 4.91 -3.83
CA ASP A 264 1.59 3.76 -4.65
C ASP A 264 1.42 2.39 -3.97
N TYR A 265 0.76 1.47 -4.68
CA TYR A 265 0.81 0.05 -4.34
C TYR A 265 2.06 -0.61 -4.91
N TYR A 266 3.02 -0.84 -4.03
CA TYR A 266 4.12 -1.77 -4.26
C TYR A 266 4.14 -2.85 -3.18
N THR A 267 4.39 -4.10 -3.58
CA THR A 267 4.48 -5.24 -2.65
C THR A 267 5.54 -5.00 -1.56
N TYR A 268 6.66 -4.36 -1.92
CA TYR A 268 7.67 -3.96 -0.94
C TYR A 268 7.16 -2.92 0.08
N THR A 269 6.35 -1.95 -0.32
CA THR A 269 5.79 -0.93 0.59
C THR A 269 4.75 -1.55 1.52
N HIS A 270 3.92 -2.45 0.98
CA HIS A 270 2.94 -3.23 1.72
C HIS A 270 3.61 -4.09 2.81
N CYS A 271 4.63 -4.88 2.47
CA CYS A 271 5.45 -5.62 3.44
C CYS A 271 5.98 -4.74 4.59
N VAL A 272 6.56 -3.58 4.27
CA VAL A 272 7.10 -2.65 5.28
C VAL A 272 5.99 -2.05 6.15
N ASN A 273 4.87 -1.60 5.56
CA ASN A 273 3.74 -1.07 6.31
C ASN A 273 3.13 -2.12 7.24
N VAL A 274 2.92 -3.36 6.75
CA VAL A 274 2.38 -4.47 7.54
C VAL A 274 3.32 -4.81 8.70
N SER A 275 4.65 -4.83 8.48
CA SER A 275 5.64 -4.97 9.56
C SER A 275 5.55 -3.86 10.60
N VAL A 276 5.45 -2.59 10.18
CA VAL A 276 5.35 -1.42 11.06
C VAL A 276 4.06 -1.46 11.88
N LEU A 277 2.92 -1.74 11.24
CA LEU A 277 1.61 -1.88 11.89
C LEU A 277 1.60 -3.04 12.88
N ALA A 278 2.21 -4.17 12.53
CA ALA A 278 2.29 -5.35 13.39
C ALA A 278 3.16 -5.10 14.64
N VAL A 279 4.30 -4.40 14.52
CA VAL A 279 5.13 -3.98 15.68
C VAL A 279 4.38 -3.01 16.58
N GLY A 280 3.74 -1.99 16.02
CA GLY A 280 2.93 -1.03 16.78
C GLY A 280 1.80 -1.73 17.55
N LEU A 281 1.12 -2.68 16.90
CA LEU A 281 0.02 -3.45 17.47
C LEU A 281 0.51 -4.39 18.59
N ALA A 282 1.63 -5.07 18.38
CA ALA A 282 2.31 -5.89 19.40
C ALA A 282 2.64 -5.08 20.66
N ILE A 283 3.22 -3.88 20.49
CA ILE A 283 3.54 -2.98 21.61
C ILE A 283 2.25 -2.47 22.28
N SER A 284 1.20 -2.11 21.52
CA SER A 284 -0.09 -1.67 22.09
C SER A 284 -0.81 -2.76 22.88
N LEU A 285 -0.58 -4.03 22.54
CA LEU A 285 -1.07 -5.22 23.24
C LEU A 285 -0.18 -5.62 24.44
N GLY A 286 0.84 -4.83 24.77
CA GLY A 286 1.70 -5.03 25.94
C GLY A 286 2.82 -6.04 25.75
N MET A 287 3.16 -6.44 24.51
CA MET A 287 4.35 -7.26 24.28
C MET A 287 5.61 -6.49 24.69
N ASN A 288 6.44 -7.12 25.52
CA ASN A 288 7.65 -6.53 26.11
C ASN A 288 8.93 -7.35 25.86
N LYS A 289 8.81 -8.59 25.36
CA LYS A 289 9.95 -9.44 25.00
C LYS A 289 10.42 -9.11 23.59
N GLN A 290 11.62 -8.54 23.48
CA GLN A 290 12.21 -8.12 22.21
C GLN A 290 12.24 -9.23 21.15
N SER A 291 12.54 -10.48 21.53
CA SER A 291 12.61 -11.62 20.62
C SER A 291 11.25 -12.01 20.01
N GLU A 292 10.15 -11.87 20.76
CA GLU A 292 8.81 -12.19 20.27
C GLU A 292 8.29 -11.08 19.33
N ILE A 293 8.56 -9.82 19.66
CA ILE A 293 8.27 -8.67 18.77
C ILE A 293 9.10 -8.78 17.48
N PHE A 294 10.38 -9.11 17.59
CA PHE A 294 11.28 -9.30 16.45
C PHE A 294 10.82 -10.41 15.50
N ALA A 295 10.46 -11.59 16.04
CA ALA A 295 10.00 -12.70 15.20
C ALA A 295 8.68 -12.38 14.49
N LEU A 296 7.75 -11.71 15.20
CA LEU A 296 6.48 -11.21 14.65
C LEU A 296 6.73 -10.18 13.54
N ALA A 297 7.64 -9.21 13.76
CA ALA A 297 8.00 -8.18 12.79
C ALA A 297 8.67 -8.76 11.53
N MET A 298 9.66 -9.64 11.72
CA MET A 298 10.36 -10.33 10.63
C MET A 298 9.39 -11.17 9.79
N GLY A 299 8.42 -11.83 10.44
CA GLY A 299 7.39 -12.60 9.77
C GLY A 299 6.33 -11.75 9.07
N ALA A 300 6.02 -10.58 9.62
CA ALA A 300 5.14 -9.57 9.02
C ALA A 300 5.78 -8.89 7.80
N MET A 301 7.08 -8.60 7.84
CA MET A 301 7.84 -8.08 6.68
C MET A 301 7.88 -9.10 5.55
N LEU A 302 8.15 -10.37 5.87
CA LEU A 302 8.35 -11.42 4.88
C LEU A 302 7.09 -12.23 4.53
N HIS A 303 5.91 -11.88 5.05
CA HIS A 303 4.67 -12.66 4.85
C HIS A 303 4.41 -12.97 3.36
N ASP A 304 4.68 -11.98 2.52
CA ASP A 304 4.39 -11.98 1.08
C ASP A 304 5.55 -12.50 0.21
N ILE A 305 6.69 -12.88 0.78
CA ILE A 305 7.92 -13.22 0.04
C ILE A 305 7.69 -14.31 -1.03
N GLY A 306 6.76 -15.23 -0.81
CA GLY A 306 6.41 -16.28 -1.77
C GLY A 306 5.76 -15.79 -3.06
N LYS A 307 5.24 -14.55 -3.11
CA LYS A 307 4.66 -13.96 -4.34
C LYS A 307 5.69 -13.82 -5.46
N CYS A 308 7.00 -13.80 -5.16
CA CYS A 308 8.09 -13.85 -6.14
C CYS A 308 8.16 -15.15 -6.99
N LYS A 309 7.27 -16.13 -6.76
CA LYS A 309 7.13 -17.35 -7.58
C LYS A 309 5.71 -17.55 -8.13
N ILE A 310 4.80 -16.60 -7.90
CA ILE A 310 3.49 -16.59 -8.55
C ILE A 310 3.66 -16.04 -9.98
N PRO A 311 3.09 -16.68 -11.02
CA PRO A 311 3.21 -16.18 -12.40
C PRO A 311 2.72 -14.73 -12.53
N PRO A 312 3.45 -13.83 -13.22
CA PRO A 312 3.05 -12.42 -13.37
C PRO A 312 1.66 -12.22 -13.98
N SER A 313 1.21 -13.14 -14.84
CA SER A 313 -0.14 -13.17 -15.43
C SER A 313 -1.26 -13.42 -14.41
N ILE A 314 -0.94 -14.02 -13.26
CA ILE A 314 -1.85 -14.25 -12.12
C ILE A 314 -1.65 -13.14 -11.08
N LEU A 315 -0.39 -12.81 -10.75
CA LEU A 315 -0.05 -11.81 -9.74
C LEU A 315 -0.58 -10.41 -10.08
N ASN A 316 -0.46 -10.02 -11.36
CA ASN A 316 -0.83 -8.68 -11.84
C ASN A 316 -2.17 -8.67 -12.60
N LYS A 317 -3.01 -9.70 -12.44
CA LYS A 317 -4.21 -9.88 -13.28
C LYS A 317 -5.24 -8.76 -13.02
N PRO A 318 -5.63 -7.94 -14.03
CA PRO A 318 -6.55 -6.82 -13.84
C PRO A 318 -8.03 -7.26 -13.84
N THR A 319 -8.34 -8.49 -13.43
CA THR A 319 -9.67 -9.13 -13.46
C THR A 319 -9.73 -10.25 -12.41
N LYS A 320 -10.92 -10.83 -12.16
CA LYS A 320 -11.07 -11.91 -11.16
C LYS A 320 -10.14 -13.09 -11.47
N LEU A 321 -9.47 -13.59 -10.44
CA LEU A 321 -8.82 -14.89 -10.48
C LEU A 321 -9.92 -15.97 -10.53
N THR A 322 -9.82 -16.88 -11.48
CA THR A 322 -10.57 -18.16 -11.46
C THR A 322 -10.20 -18.97 -10.21
N GLU A 323 -10.97 -20.00 -9.89
CA GLU A 323 -10.70 -20.82 -8.70
C GLU A 323 -9.33 -21.50 -8.74
N ASP A 324 -8.85 -21.86 -9.94
CA ASP A 324 -7.51 -22.43 -10.15
C ASP A 324 -6.40 -21.37 -10.03
N GLU A 325 -6.56 -20.20 -10.65
CA GLU A 325 -5.61 -19.08 -10.48
C GLU A 325 -5.56 -18.60 -9.02
N PHE A 326 -6.69 -18.62 -8.30
CA PHE A 326 -6.74 -18.32 -6.87
C PHE A 326 -6.10 -19.44 -6.04
N ARG A 327 -6.23 -20.72 -6.43
CA ARG A 327 -5.48 -21.82 -5.79
C ARG A 327 -3.97 -21.66 -5.99
N ILE A 328 -3.53 -21.20 -7.16
CA ILE A 328 -2.13 -20.83 -7.42
C ILE A 328 -1.73 -19.63 -6.55
N MET A 329 -2.50 -18.54 -6.53
CA MET A 329 -2.23 -17.37 -5.69
C MET A 329 -2.06 -17.76 -4.21
N LYS A 330 -2.96 -18.57 -3.66
CA LYS A 330 -2.90 -19.05 -2.26
C LYS A 330 -1.66 -19.88 -1.94
N SER A 331 -0.96 -20.43 -2.94
CA SER A 331 0.28 -21.19 -2.73
C SER A 331 1.46 -20.32 -2.27
N HIS A 332 1.40 -18.98 -2.43
CA HIS A 332 2.49 -18.08 -2.02
C HIS A 332 2.87 -18.26 -0.54
N VAL A 333 1.91 -18.56 0.33
CA VAL A 333 2.14 -18.76 1.77
C VAL A 333 3.07 -19.96 2.03
N LEU A 334 2.79 -21.11 1.39
CA LEU A 334 3.60 -22.32 1.53
C LEU A 334 4.94 -22.21 0.77
N ILE A 335 4.97 -21.47 -0.34
CA ILE A 335 6.20 -21.14 -1.05
C ILE A 335 7.09 -20.25 -0.16
N GLY A 336 6.54 -19.23 0.49
CA GLY A 336 7.24 -18.36 1.43
C GLY A 336 7.82 -19.15 2.59
N LYS A 337 7.01 -20.03 3.21
CA LYS A 337 7.49 -20.98 4.24
C LYS A 337 8.70 -21.77 3.74
N LYS A 338 8.62 -22.35 2.54
CA LYS A 338 9.69 -23.17 1.95
C LYS A 338 10.94 -22.34 1.58
N LEU A 339 10.78 -21.10 1.14
CA LEU A 339 11.88 -20.18 0.84
C LEU A 339 12.62 -19.73 2.11
N LEU A 340 11.90 -19.49 3.21
CA LEU A 340 12.52 -19.04 4.46
C LEU A 340 13.06 -20.18 5.34
N SER A 341 12.47 -21.38 5.27
CA SER A 341 12.86 -22.52 6.12
C SER A 341 14.26 -23.09 5.83
N VAL A 342 15.00 -22.56 4.83
CA VAL A 342 16.41 -22.90 4.58
C VAL A 342 17.39 -21.94 5.28
N HIS A 343 16.91 -20.81 5.78
CA HIS A 343 17.72 -19.79 6.45
C HIS A 343 17.78 -20.07 7.97
N PRO A 344 18.97 -20.31 8.56
CA PRO A 344 19.08 -20.74 9.96
C PRO A 344 18.63 -19.68 10.98
N ASN A 345 18.54 -18.41 10.54
CA ASN A 345 18.15 -17.28 11.39
C ASN A 345 16.62 -17.04 11.43
N ILE A 346 15.82 -17.83 10.71
CA ILE A 346 14.35 -17.70 10.69
C ILE A 346 13.75 -18.60 11.78
N SER A 347 13.07 -17.99 12.75
CA SER A 347 12.46 -18.72 13.86
C SER A 347 11.12 -19.36 13.48
N LYS A 348 10.59 -20.27 14.31
CA LYS A 348 9.26 -20.86 14.08
C LYS A 348 8.17 -19.80 14.17
N GLU A 349 8.30 -18.88 15.12
CA GLU A 349 7.38 -17.77 15.42
C GLU A 349 7.33 -16.78 14.23
N THR A 350 8.47 -16.60 13.54
CA THR A 350 8.57 -15.90 12.25
C THR A 350 7.75 -16.61 11.17
N LEU A 351 7.84 -17.95 11.09
CA LEU A 351 7.07 -18.76 10.15
C LEU A 351 5.57 -18.86 10.49
N HIS A 352 5.17 -18.80 11.76
CA HIS A 352 3.77 -18.73 12.17
C HIS A 352 3.12 -17.46 11.63
N SER A 353 3.73 -16.31 11.90
CA SER A 353 3.35 -15.00 11.35
C SER A 353 3.20 -15.02 9.83
N LEU A 354 4.19 -15.58 9.11
CA LEU A 354 4.12 -15.74 7.66
C LEU A 354 3.03 -16.72 7.22
N THR A 355 2.80 -17.83 7.93
CA THR A 355 1.88 -18.87 7.45
C THR A 355 0.43 -18.70 7.86
N GLU A 356 0.14 -17.79 8.78
CA GLU A 356 -1.19 -17.63 9.38
C GLU A 356 -1.84 -16.26 9.09
N HIS A 357 -1.16 -15.32 8.42
CA HIS A 357 -1.71 -13.99 8.09
C HIS A 357 -2.99 -14.03 7.22
N HIS A 358 -3.18 -15.09 6.44
CA HIS A 358 -4.38 -15.32 5.63
C HIS A 358 -5.36 -16.35 6.24
N GLU A 359 -5.07 -16.84 7.44
CA GLU A 359 -6.03 -17.63 8.21
C GLU A 359 -7.16 -16.74 8.78
N LYS A 360 -8.22 -17.39 9.26
CA LYS A 360 -9.44 -16.75 9.77
C LYS A 360 -9.95 -17.51 10.98
N MET A 361 -10.36 -16.81 12.04
CA MET A 361 -10.89 -17.46 13.26
C MET A 361 -12.15 -18.31 13.03
N THR A 362 -12.81 -18.16 11.86
CA THR A 362 -13.91 -19.03 11.42
C THR A 362 -13.48 -20.38 10.81
N GLY A 363 -12.18 -20.68 10.73
CA GLY A 363 -11.64 -21.87 10.04
C GLY A 363 -11.71 -21.80 8.50
N LYS A 364 -12.16 -20.68 7.93
CA LYS A 364 -12.35 -20.51 6.46
C LYS A 364 -11.13 -19.90 5.76
N GLY A 365 -10.01 -19.85 6.47
CA GLY A 365 -8.75 -19.30 6.01
C GLY A 365 -7.96 -20.22 5.08
N TYR A 366 -6.68 -19.89 4.90
CA TYR A 366 -5.71 -20.71 4.20
C TYR A 366 -4.29 -20.37 4.69
N PRO A 367 -3.30 -21.30 4.62
CA PRO A 367 -3.27 -22.53 3.83
C PRO A 367 -3.76 -23.81 4.54
N TYR A 368 -4.03 -23.78 5.84
CA TYR A 368 -4.40 -24.95 6.64
C TYR A 368 -5.88 -24.95 7.06
N GLY A 369 -6.50 -23.79 7.25
CA GLY A 369 -7.89 -23.65 7.73
C GLY A 369 -8.02 -23.73 9.25
N LEU A 370 -7.09 -23.09 9.97
CA LEU A 370 -6.93 -23.21 11.43
C LEU A 370 -8.12 -22.64 12.22
N SER A 371 -8.43 -23.25 13.36
CA SER A 371 -9.42 -22.73 14.32
C SER A 371 -8.93 -21.48 15.07
N ALA A 372 -9.85 -20.81 15.75
CA ALA A 372 -9.56 -19.68 16.63
C ALA A 372 -8.55 -19.99 17.76
N GLU A 373 -8.50 -21.25 18.19
CA GLU A 373 -7.66 -21.80 19.25
C GLU A 373 -6.30 -22.31 18.73
N GLU A 374 -6.26 -22.82 17.49
CA GLU A 374 -5.03 -23.25 16.81
C GLU A 374 -4.17 -22.07 16.31
N LEU A 375 -4.79 -20.91 16.07
CA LEU A 375 -4.14 -19.72 15.55
C LEU A 375 -3.22 -19.03 16.56
N HIS A 376 -1.94 -18.90 16.18
CA HIS A 376 -0.95 -18.21 17.00
C HIS A 376 -1.23 -16.71 17.04
N PHE A 377 -0.97 -16.10 18.19
CA PHE A 377 -1.15 -14.66 18.41
C PHE A 377 -0.49 -13.80 17.32
N ALA A 378 0.73 -14.14 16.90
CA ALA A 378 1.44 -13.42 15.86
C ALA A 378 0.75 -13.52 14.48
N GLY A 379 0.17 -14.68 14.13
CA GLY A 379 -0.66 -14.83 12.93
C GLY A 379 -1.89 -13.91 12.96
N LYS A 380 -2.59 -13.86 14.11
CA LYS A 380 -3.75 -12.97 14.32
C LYS A 380 -3.38 -11.48 14.23
N VAL A 381 -2.22 -11.07 14.76
CA VAL A 381 -1.70 -9.68 14.66
C VAL A 381 -1.37 -9.32 13.21
N VAL A 382 -0.64 -10.18 12.48
CA VAL A 382 -0.28 -9.90 11.08
C VAL A 382 -1.50 -9.91 10.17
N ALA A 383 -2.48 -10.80 10.39
CA ALA A 383 -3.74 -10.80 9.67
C ALA A 383 -4.54 -9.50 9.82
N MET A 384 -4.46 -8.82 10.98
CA MET A 384 -5.06 -7.51 11.22
C MET A 384 -4.31 -6.38 10.49
N ALA A 385 -2.98 -6.42 10.52
CA ALA A 385 -2.13 -5.44 9.84
C ALA A 385 -2.24 -5.53 8.30
N ASP A 386 -2.23 -6.74 7.73
CA ASP A 386 -2.44 -7.03 6.30
C ASP A 386 -3.76 -6.43 5.81
N VAL A 387 -4.90 -6.84 6.40
CA VAL A 387 -6.22 -6.40 5.90
C VAL A 387 -6.39 -4.88 5.99
N TYR A 388 -5.82 -4.22 7.00
CA TYR A 388 -5.91 -2.76 7.12
C TYR A 388 -5.06 -2.04 6.07
N ASP A 389 -3.82 -2.45 5.81
CA ASP A 389 -3.02 -1.88 4.72
C ASP A 389 -3.65 -2.19 3.35
N ALA A 390 -4.14 -3.41 3.13
CA ALA A 390 -4.82 -3.79 1.88
C ALA A 390 -6.15 -3.04 1.62
N LEU A 391 -6.71 -2.39 2.64
CA LEU A 391 -7.84 -1.46 2.54
C LEU A 391 -7.41 0.01 2.40
N THR A 392 -6.33 0.44 3.05
CA THR A 392 -5.90 1.86 3.14
C THR A 392 -4.79 2.26 2.17
N THR A 393 -4.10 1.31 1.54
CA THR A 393 -3.16 1.54 0.43
C THR A 393 -3.90 1.61 -0.91
N ALA A 394 -3.70 2.70 -1.66
CA ALA A 394 -4.29 2.89 -2.98
C ALA A 394 -3.63 1.96 -4.01
N ARG A 395 -4.43 1.35 -4.90
CA ARG A 395 -3.95 0.48 -5.99
C ARG A 395 -4.41 1.03 -7.34
N PRO A 396 -3.74 0.70 -8.48
CA PRO A 396 -4.10 1.23 -9.81
C PRO A 396 -5.57 1.04 -10.23
N TYR A 397 -6.28 0.06 -9.64
CA TYR A 397 -7.69 -0.24 -9.92
C TYR A 397 -8.63 0.00 -8.73
N LYS A 398 -8.15 0.54 -7.60
CA LYS A 398 -8.90 0.68 -6.33
C LYS A 398 -8.38 1.87 -5.52
N LYS A 399 -9.23 2.88 -5.29
CA LYS A 399 -8.93 3.97 -4.35
C LYS A 399 -8.76 3.42 -2.92
N ALA A 400 -7.83 4.00 -2.18
CA ALA A 400 -7.70 3.78 -0.74
C ALA A 400 -9.01 4.13 -0.01
N PHE A 401 -9.39 3.32 0.97
CA PHE A 401 -10.40 3.68 1.96
C PHE A 401 -9.81 4.61 3.03
N GLY A 402 -10.64 5.47 3.62
CA GLY A 402 -10.27 6.18 4.86
C GLY A 402 -10.15 5.21 6.03
N SER A 403 -9.34 5.53 7.05
CA SER A 403 -9.12 4.66 8.21
C SER A 403 -10.41 4.23 8.90
N PHE A 404 -11.38 5.14 9.04
CA PHE A 404 -12.70 4.84 9.59
C PHE A 404 -13.51 3.85 8.72
N GLU A 405 -13.44 3.98 7.39
CA GLU A 405 -14.10 3.06 6.46
C GLU A 405 -13.45 1.68 6.51
N ALA A 406 -12.11 1.61 6.50
CA ALA A 406 -11.35 0.37 6.59
C ALA A 406 -11.65 -0.38 7.91
N LEU A 407 -11.63 0.32 9.04
CA LEU A 407 -11.99 -0.25 10.35
C LEU A 407 -13.47 -0.67 10.41
N SER A 408 -14.38 0.07 9.78
CA SER A 408 -15.80 -0.31 9.67
C SER A 408 -16.01 -1.57 8.81
N ILE A 409 -15.25 -1.71 7.73
CA ILE A 409 -15.22 -2.90 6.87
C ILE A 409 -14.70 -4.11 7.65
N ILE A 410 -13.56 -4.00 8.34
CA ILE A 410 -13.02 -5.07 9.20
C ILE A 410 -14.02 -5.43 10.31
N ARG A 411 -14.63 -4.44 10.96
CA ARG A 411 -15.66 -4.65 11.99
C ARG A 411 -16.90 -5.41 11.48
N SER A 412 -17.23 -5.30 10.19
CA SER A 412 -18.31 -6.07 9.56
C SER A 412 -17.99 -7.56 9.38
N GLN A 413 -16.71 -7.94 9.44
CA GLN A 413 -16.20 -9.31 9.35
C GLN A 413 -15.56 -9.79 10.66
N ILE A 414 -15.96 -9.21 11.81
CA ILE A 414 -15.27 -9.41 13.09
C ILE A 414 -15.15 -10.88 13.56
N ASP A 415 -15.95 -11.81 13.03
CA ASP A 415 -15.86 -13.22 13.43
C ASP A 415 -14.67 -13.95 12.76
N ASP A 416 -14.09 -13.37 11.70
CA ASP A 416 -12.84 -13.85 11.09
C ASP A 416 -11.58 -13.37 11.83
N TYR A 417 -11.72 -12.42 12.78
CA TYR A 417 -10.62 -11.68 13.40
C TYR A 417 -10.71 -11.66 14.93
N ASP A 418 -9.57 -11.48 15.60
CA ASP A 418 -9.53 -11.44 17.05
C ASP A 418 -10.08 -10.10 17.57
N LYS A 419 -11.03 -10.18 18.50
CA LYS A 419 -11.82 -9.04 19.00
C LYS A 419 -10.99 -8.14 19.92
N GLU A 420 -10.04 -8.68 20.66
CA GLU A 420 -9.16 -7.89 21.53
C GLU A 420 -8.06 -7.20 20.71
N ILE A 421 -7.49 -7.94 19.75
CA ILE A 421 -6.50 -7.40 18.79
C ILE A 421 -7.13 -6.28 17.95
N PHE A 422 -8.35 -6.47 17.43
CA PHE A 422 -9.07 -5.40 16.71
C PHE A 422 -9.29 -4.16 17.58
N LEU A 423 -9.72 -4.32 18.84
CA LEU A 423 -9.94 -3.19 19.74
C LEU A 423 -8.64 -2.49 20.14
N SER A 424 -7.52 -3.21 20.27
CA SER A 424 -6.20 -2.60 20.49
C SER A 424 -5.72 -1.85 19.25
N PHE A 425 -5.94 -2.40 18.06
CA PHE A 425 -5.59 -1.77 16.78
C PHE A 425 -6.38 -0.49 16.52
N VAL A 426 -7.68 -0.47 16.84
CA VAL A 426 -8.50 0.76 16.80
C VAL A 426 -7.96 1.83 17.75
N LYS A 427 -7.54 1.46 18.98
CA LYS A 427 -6.91 2.39 19.93
C LYS A 427 -5.57 2.91 19.42
N MET A 428 -4.71 2.03 18.90
CA MET A 428 -3.40 2.35 18.33
C MET A 428 -3.48 3.37 17.18
N LEU A 429 -4.55 3.33 16.38
CA LEU A 429 -4.76 4.25 15.25
C LEU A 429 -5.50 5.55 15.63
N GLY A 430 -6.08 5.63 16.83
CA GLY A 430 -6.76 6.82 17.36
C GLY A 430 -5.97 7.60 18.41
N ASN A 431 -4.75 7.12 18.73
CA ASN A 431 -3.80 7.69 19.69
C ASN A 431 -2.66 8.40 18.95
#